data_AF-A0A938LWP6-F1
#
_entry.id   AF-A0A938LWP6-F1
#
_cell.length_a   1.000
_cell.length_b   1.000
_cell.length_c   1.000
_cell.angle_alpha   90.00
_cell.angle_beta   90.00
_cell.angle_gamma   90.00
#
_symmetry.space_group_name_H-M   'P 1'
#
loop_
_entity.id
_entity.type
_entity.pdbx_description
1 polymer ?
#
loop_
_entity_poly.entity_id
_entity_poly.type
_entity_poly.pdbx_seq_one_letter_code
_entity_poly.pdbx_strand_id
1 'polypeptide(L)'
;MGKRSILIILGLLIVAVLVLVLHLPVGDWLERALDWVRQLGPWGPLVLTVLYVVTGVLLLPGSPLTVGVGFLYGVPLGFLIVWIGNTLGACAAFLVGRTMARGWVARRVAGSATFRAIDHAVARHGFKIVLLTRLSHIIPFNLLN
;
A
#
# COMPACT_ATOMS: atom_id res chain seq x y z
N MET A 1 -17.23 13.26 26.20
CA MET A 1 -15.81 13.63 26.45
C MET A 1 -15.67 15.13 26.30
N GLY A 2 -15.11 15.83 27.28
CA GLY A 2 -14.92 17.29 27.19
C GLY A 2 -13.79 17.64 26.21
N LYS A 3 -13.90 18.81 25.53
CA LYS A 3 -12.86 19.31 24.60
C LYS A 3 -11.44 19.30 25.21
N ARG A 4 -11.33 19.53 26.52
CA ARG A 4 -10.06 19.51 27.27
C ARG A 4 -9.41 18.12 27.32
N SER A 5 -10.21 17.06 27.50
CA SER A 5 -9.70 15.68 27.52
C SER A 5 -9.17 15.25 26.16
N ILE A 6 -9.81 15.69 25.07
CA ILE A 6 -9.36 15.41 23.69
C ILE A 6 -8.00 16.07 23.42
N LEU A 7 -7.81 17.32 23.84
CA LEU A 7 -6.55 18.05 23.67
C LEU A 7 -5.40 17.39 24.45
N ILE A 8 -5.66 16.91 25.66
CA ILE A 8 -4.66 16.22 26.48
C ILE A 8 -4.24 14.89 25.84
N ILE A 9 -5.21 14.10 25.35
CA ILE A 9 -4.93 12.83 24.67
C ILE A 9 -4.12 13.07 23.39
N LEU A 10 -4.48 14.10 22.61
CA LEU A 10 -3.76 14.45 21.40
C LEU A 10 -2.33 14.90 21.70
N GLY A 11 -2.13 15.71 22.74
CA GLY A 11 -0.81 16.13 23.20
C GLY A 11 0.06 14.95 23.65
N LEU A 12 -0.50 14.03 24.45
CA LEU A 12 0.18 12.80 24.87
C LEU A 12 0.56 11.92 23.68
N LEU A 13 -0.32 11.78 22.69
CA LEU A 13 -0.05 11.02 21.47
C LEU A 13 1.11 11.62 20.68
N ILE A 14 1.14 12.96 20.52
CA ILE A 14 2.23 13.66 19.83
C ILE A 14 3.56 13.46 20.55
N VAL A 15 3.58 13.60 21.89
CA VAL A 15 4.80 13.39 22.69
C VAL A 15 5.26 11.93 22.62
N ALA A 16 4.33 10.96 22.68
CA ALA A 16 4.66 9.55 22.56
C ALA A 16 5.26 9.21 21.19
N VAL A 17 4.68 9.75 20.09
CA VAL A 17 5.23 9.60 18.74
C VAL A 17 6.60 10.26 18.63
N LEU A 18 6.78 11.45 19.21
CA LEU A 18 8.06 12.17 19.19
C LEU A 18 9.15 11.37 19.93
N VAL A 19 8.86 10.88 21.13
CA VAL A 19 9.78 10.04 21.91
C VAL A 19 10.12 8.75 21.16
N LEU A 20 9.12 8.11 20.55
CA LEU A 20 9.29 6.89 19.77
C LEU A 20 10.17 7.12 18.53
N VAL A 21 9.96 8.22 17.79
CA VAL A 21 10.78 8.59 16.62
C VAL A 21 12.21 8.93 17.03
N LEU A 22 12.41 9.57 18.18
CA LEU A 22 13.74 9.95 18.68
C LEU A 22 14.53 8.78 19.29
N HIS A 23 13.85 7.76 19.83
CA HIS A 23 14.51 6.61 20.47
C HIS A 23 14.63 5.39 19.56
N LEU A 24 13.76 5.25 18.55
CA LEU A 24 13.94 4.19 17.56
C LEU A 24 15.11 4.59 16.63
N PRO A 25 16.09 3.70 16.38
CA PRO A 25 17.20 3.96 15.46
C PRO A 25 16.74 3.85 14.01
N VAL A 26 15.64 4.51 13.65
CA VAL A 26 15.02 4.48 12.31
C VAL A 26 16.01 4.95 11.25
N GLY A 27 16.87 5.91 11.61
CA GLY A 27 17.98 6.36 10.77
C GLY A 27 18.91 5.21 10.39
N ASP A 28 19.45 4.48 11.36
CA ASP A 28 20.37 3.36 11.11
C ASP A 28 19.73 2.24 10.29
N TRP A 29 18.45 1.90 10.58
CA TRP A 29 17.73 0.90 9.80
C TRP A 29 17.54 1.34 8.35
N LEU A 30 17.21 2.62 8.15
CA LEU A 30 17.04 3.21 6.83
C LEU A 30 18.37 3.24 6.08
N GLU A 31 19.45 3.69 6.70
CA GLU A 31 20.79 3.70 6.11
C GLU A 31 21.24 2.30 5.68
N ARG A 32 21.09 1.29 6.55
CA ARG A 32 21.42 -0.10 6.20
C ARG A 32 20.57 -0.63 5.04
N ALA A 33 19.27 -0.32 5.03
CA ALA A 33 18.39 -0.73 3.94
C ALA A 33 18.77 -0.06 2.62
N LEU A 34 19.09 1.24 2.65
CA LEU A 34 19.52 2.00 1.49
C LEU A 34 20.87 1.51 0.96
N ASP A 35 21.82 1.23 1.85
CA ASP A 35 23.13 0.71 1.46
C ASP A 35 23.05 -0.69 0.87
N TRP A 36 22.18 -1.55 1.42
CA TRP A 36 21.90 -2.86 0.82
C TRP A 36 21.36 -2.72 -0.62
N VAL A 37 20.44 -1.77 -0.85
CA VAL A 37 19.92 -1.50 -2.20
C VAL A 37 20.97 -0.89 -3.12
N ARG A 38 21.87 -0.04 -2.59
CA ARG A 38 23.00 0.50 -3.37
C ARG A 38 23.97 -0.59 -3.80
N GLN A 39 24.23 -1.59 -2.94
CA GLN A 39 25.09 -2.73 -3.26
C GLN A 39 24.51 -3.63 -4.36
N LEU A 40 23.19 -3.63 -4.55
CA LEU A 40 22.55 -4.32 -5.67
C LEU A 40 22.84 -3.67 -7.04
N GLY A 41 23.34 -2.42 -7.05
CA GLY A 41 23.75 -1.73 -8.27
C GLY A 41 22.62 -1.63 -9.30
N PRO A 42 22.83 -2.04 -10.57
CA PRO A 42 21.80 -1.98 -11.62
C PRO A 42 20.56 -2.84 -11.35
N TRP A 43 20.65 -3.84 -10.45
CA TRP A 43 19.53 -4.72 -10.10
C TRP A 43 18.59 -4.12 -9.05
N GLY A 44 19.00 -3.06 -8.37
CA GLY A 44 18.20 -2.43 -7.31
C GLY A 44 16.76 -2.07 -7.73
N PRO A 45 16.53 -1.43 -8.89
CA PRO A 45 15.18 -1.15 -9.38
C PRO A 45 14.31 -2.40 -9.56
N LEU A 46 14.89 -3.49 -10.06
CA LEU A 46 14.17 -4.75 -10.27
C LEU A 46 13.76 -5.37 -8.94
N VAL A 47 14.69 -5.42 -7.97
CA VAL A 47 14.42 -5.95 -6.62
C VAL A 47 13.32 -5.13 -5.93
N LEU A 48 13.38 -3.80 -6.00
CA LEU A 48 12.37 -2.93 -5.41
C LEU A 48 11.00 -3.10 -6.07
N THR A 49 10.97 -3.32 -7.39
CA THR A 49 9.75 -3.61 -8.14
C THR A 49 9.12 -4.93 -7.67
N VAL A 50 9.92 -6.00 -7.55
CA VAL A 50 9.46 -7.30 -7.06
C VAL A 50 8.97 -7.20 -5.61
N LEU A 51 9.69 -6.48 -4.76
CA LEU A 51 9.29 -6.25 -3.38
C LEU A 51 7.95 -5.50 -3.31
N TYR A 52 7.75 -4.52 -4.20
CA TYR A 52 6.47 -3.83 -4.36
C TYR A 52 5.32 -4.80 -4.68
N VAL A 53 5.52 -5.70 -5.64
CA VAL A 53 4.53 -6.73 -6.01
C VAL A 53 4.17 -7.58 -4.80
N VAL A 54 5.16 -8.06 -4.06
CA VAL A 54 4.97 -8.87 -2.86
C VAL A 54 4.18 -8.10 -1.80
N THR A 55 4.53 -6.83 -1.53
CA THR A 55 3.80 -6.02 -0.56
C THR A 55 2.35 -5.78 -0.98
N GLY A 56 2.08 -5.58 -2.27
CA GLY A 56 0.72 -5.43 -2.79
C GLY A 56 -0.11 -6.70 -2.60
N VAL A 57 0.44 -7.87 -2.93
CA VAL A 57 -0.25 -9.17 -2.76
C VAL A 57 -0.51 -9.49 -1.29
N LEU A 58 0.43 -9.13 -0.39
CA LEU A 58 0.31 -9.35 1.05
C LEU A 58 -0.44 -8.24 1.80
N LEU A 59 -0.96 -7.23 1.08
CA LEU A 59 -1.65 -6.06 1.66
C LEU A 59 -0.79 -5.27 2.67
N LEU A 60 0.53 -5.33 2.54
CA LEU A 60 1.49 -4.66 3.42
C LEU A 60 1.63 -3.18 3.04
N PRO A 61 1.97 -2.29 4.00
CA PRO A 61 2.14 -0.87 3.71
C PRO A 61 3.32 -0.63 2.74
N GLY A 62 3.02 -0.18 1.51
CA GLY A 62 4.02 0.13 0.49
C GLY A 62 4.67 1.51 0.64
N SER A 63 4.17 2.37 1.54
CA SER A 63 4.66 3.74 1.71
C SER A 63 6.15 3.85 2.05
N PRO A 64 6.75 2.99 2.92
CA PRO A 64 8.19 3.07 3.18
C PRO A 64 9.01 2.75 1.94
N LEU A 65 8.53 1.82 1.09
CA LEU A 65 9.18 1.48 -0.17
C LEU A 65 9.08 2.63 -1.18
N THR A 66 7.94 3.32 -1.27
CA THR A 66 7.82 4.52 -2.13
C THR A 66 8.86 5.57 -1.77
N VAL A 67 8.98 5.85 -0.48
CA VAL A 67 9.91 6.88 0.04
C VAL A 67 11.36 6.45 -0.21
N GLY A 68 11.70 5.19 0.08
CA GLY A 68 13.05 4.65 -0.16
C GLY A 68 13.44 4.69 -1.64
N VAL A 69 12.54 4.30 -2.54
CA VAL A 69 12.78 4.33 -3.99
C VAL A 69 12.99 5.78 -4.48
N GLY A 70 12.14 6.71 -4.04
CA GLY A 70 12.27 8.13 -4.39
C GLY A 70 13.57 8.75 -3.86
N PHE A 71 14.01 8.35 -2.67
CA PHE A 71 15.28 8.78 -2.09
C PHE A 71 16.49 8.24 -2.86
N LEU A 72 16.45 6.99 -3.31
CA LEU A 72 17.58 6.34 -4.00
C LEU A 72 17.74 6.76 -5.46
N TYR A 73 16.63 6.86 -6.20
CA TYR A 73 16.65 7.04 -7.67
C TYR A 73 16.14 8.43 -8.10
N GLY A 74 15.77 9.28 -7.15
CA GLY A 74 15.15 10.57 -7.41
C GLY A 74 13.70 10.44 -7.90
N VAL A 75 13.05 11.59 -8.11
CA VAL A 75 11.61 11.64 -8.43
C VAL A 75 11.28 11.00 -9.79
N PRO A 76 11.96 11.30 -10.91
CA PRO A 76 11.53 10.78 -12.22
C PRO A 76 11.70 9.26 -12.37
N LEU A 77 12.87 8.73 -12.01
CA LEU A 77 13.14 7.29 -12.07
C LEU A 77 12.41 6.54 -10.96
N GLY A 78 12.38 7.10 -9.75
CA GLY A 78 11.64 6.51 -8.65
C GLY A 78 10.14 6.39 -8.94
N PHE A 79 9.55 7.41 -9.58
CA PHE A 79 8.17 7.37 -10.07
C PHE A 79 7.95 6.19 -11.03
N LEU A 80 8.84 6.01 -12.02
CA LEU A 80 8.70 4.93 -13.00
C LEU A 80 8.78 3.55 -12.34
N ILE A 81 9.74 3.35 -11.43
CA ILE A 81 9.92 2.10 -10.68
C ILE A 81 8.68 1.77 -9.85
N VAL A 82 8.21 2.74 -9.06
CA VAL A 82 7.01 2.59 -8.22
C VAL A 82 5.77 2.35 -9.08
N TRP A 83 5.61 3.08 -10.18
CA TRP A 83 4.44 2.95 -11.05
C TRP A 83 4.36 1.55 -11.68
N ILE A 84 5.48 1.03 -12.19
CA ILE A 84 5.57 -0.34 -12.72
C ILE A 84 5.30 -1.35 -11.60
N GLY A 85 5.98 -1.22 -10.45
CA GLY A 85 5.81 -2.13 -9.32
C GLY A 85 4.39 -2.17 -8.78
N ASN A 86 3.73 -1.02 -8.67
CA ASN A 86 2.35 -0.92 -8.22
C ASN A 86 1.36 -1.51 -9.24
N THR A 87 1.60 -1.30 -10.54
CA THR A 87 0.77 -1.88 -11.61
C THR A 87 0.89 -3.41 -11.60
N LEU A 88 2.11 -3.94 -11.55
CA LEU A 88 2.35 -5.38 -11.48
C LEU A 88 1.80 -5.98 -10.18
N GLY A 89 1.93 -5.27 -9.06
CA GLY A 89 1.38 -5.67 -7.77
C GLY A 89 -0.14 -5.78 -7.79
N ALA A 90 -0.82 -4.80 -8.38
CA ALA A 90 -2.26 -4.84 -8.58
C ALA A 90 -2.68 -5.99 -9.49
N CYS A 91 -1.97 -6.23 -10.60
CA CYS A 91 -2.25 -7.39 -11.46
C CYS A 91 -2.07 -8.71 -10.70
N ALA A 92 -0.99 -8.86 -9.93
CA ALA A 92 -0.73 -10.07 -9.15
C ALA A 92 -1.78 -10.29 -8.05
N ALA A 93 -2.12 -9.26 -7.28
CA ALA A 93 -3.15 -9.32 -6.25
C ALA A 93 -4.52 -9.69 -6.86
N PHE A 94 -4.88 -9.08 -7.99
CA PHE A 94 -6.08 -9.44 -8.73
C PHE A 94 -6.07 -10.90 -9.20
N LEU A 95 -4.96 -11.40 -9.75
CA LEU A 95 -4.85 -12.79 -10.18
C LEU A 95 -5.00 -13.76 -9.00
N VAL A 96 -4.36 -13.48 -7.86
CA VAL A 96 -4.46 -14.27 -6.63
C VAL A 96 -5.91 -14.26 -6.12
N GLY A 97 -6.55 -13.09 -6.10
CA GLY A 97 -7.95 -12.93 -5.73
C GLY A 97 -8.90 -13.73 -6.64
N ARG A 98 -8.64 -13.70 -7.95
CA ARG A 98 -9.46 -14.36 -8.98
C ARG A 98 -9.29 -15.88 -9.03
N THR A 99 -8.13 -16.41 -8.65
CA THR A 99 -7.80 -17.83 -8.76
C THR A 99 -7.89 -18.52 -7.41
N MET A 100 -7.00 -18.18 -6.48
CA MET A 100 -6.86 -18.83 -5.18
C MET A 100 -7.97 -18.41 -4.21
N ALA A 101 -8.33 -17.12 -4.18
CA ALA A 101 -9.35 -16.63 -3.25
C ALA A 101 -10.79 -16.73 -3.79
N ARG A 102 -10.99 -17.20 -5.04
CA ARG A 102 -12.28 -17.20 -5.73
C ARG A 102 -13.40 -17.86 -4.92
N GLY A 103 -13.13 -19.02 -4.32
CA GLY A 103 -14.12 -19.74 -3.51
C GLY A 103 -14.47 -19.01 -2.21
N TRP A 104 -13.51 -18.34 -1.59
CA TRP A 104 -13.76 -17.50 -0.42
C TRP A 104 -14.58 -16.25 -0.78
N VAL A 105 -14.21 -15.56 -1.86
CA VAL A 105 -14.93 -14.39 -2.37
C VAL A 105 -16.37 -14.77 -2.75
N ALA A 106 -16.57 -15.86 -3.51
CA ALA A 106 -17.91 -16.30 -3.92
C ALA A 106 -18.83 -16.57 -2.73
N ARG A 107 -18.32 -17.18 -1.65
CA ARG A 107 -19.09 -17.40 -0.41
C ARG A 107 -19.45 -16.08 0.29
N ARG A 108 -18.53 -15.12 0.33
CA ARG A 108 -18.78 -13.79 0.90
C ARG A 108 -19.79 -12.99 0.07
N VAL A 109 -19.72 -13.07 -1.25
CA VAL A 109 -20.68 -12.44 -2.17
C VAL A 109 -22.05 -13.07 -2.02
N ALA A 110 -22.16 -14.41 -1.97
CA ALA A 110 -23.44 -15.09 -1.81
C ALA A 110 -24.14 -14.74 -0.48
N GLY A 111 -23.37 -14.58 0.60
CA GLY A 111 -23.87 -14.29 1.95
C GLY A 111 -24.28 -12.83 2.21
N SER A 112 -24.12 -11.91 1.25
CA SER A 112 -24.44 -10.49 1.45
C SER A 112 -25.04 -9.84 0.21
N ALA A 113 -26.25 -9.28 0.35
CA ALA A 113 -26.92 -8.55 -0.71
C ALA A 113 -26.08 -7.35 -1.21
N THR A 114 -25.35 -6.69 -0.31
CA THR A 114 -24.48 -5.56 -0.62
C THR A 114 -23.32 -5.99 -1.52
N PHE A 115 -22.63 -7.10 -1.21
CA PHE A 115 -21.53 -7.59 -2.03
C PHE A 115 -22.00 -8.04 -3.41
N ARG A 116 -23.19 -8.65 -3.54
CA ARG A 116 -23.78 -8.97 -4.86
C ARG A 116 -24.08 -7.73 -5.69
N ALA A 117 -24.60 -6.67 -5.07
CA ALA A 117 -24.89 -5.42 -5.76
C ALA A 117 -23.60 -4.76 -6.27
N ILE A 118 -22.54 -4.79 -5.45
CA ILE A 118 -21.20 -4.30 -5.85
C ILE A 118 -20.65 -5.11 -7.02
N ASP A 119 -20.69 -6.45 -6.94
CA ASP A 119 -20.20 -7.34 -8.02
C ASP A 119 -20.92 -7.07 -9.35
N HIS A 120 -22.26 -6.94 -9.33
CA HIS A 120 -23.04 -6.58 -10.51
C HIS A 120 -22.72 -5.18 -11.06
N ALA A 121 -22.52 -4.20 -10.18
CA ALA A 121 -22.15 -2.85 -10.57
C ALA A 121 -20.76 -2.82 -11.22
N VAL A 122 -19.79 -3.55 -10.65
CA VAL A 122 -18.44 -3.72 -11.21
C VAL A 122 -18.50 -4.45 -12.56
N ALA A 123 -19.36 -5.45 -12.71
CA ALA A 123 -19.53 -6.14 -13.99
C ALA A 123 -20.06 -5.23 -15.12
N ARG A 124 -20.95 -4.27 -14.82
CA ARG A 124 -21.49 -3.31 -15.81
C ARG A 124 -20.61 -2.07 -16.01
N HIS A 125 -20.01 -1.56 -14.94
CA HIS A 125 -19.35 -0.24 -14.91
C HIS A 125 -17.97 -0.30 -14.25
N GLY A 126 -17.25 -1.41 -14.40
CA GLY A 126 -15.97 -1.67 -13.74
C GLY A 126 -14.96 -0.53 -13.87
N PHE A 127 -14.74 0.00 -15.08
CA PHE A 127 -13.83 1.13 -15.29
C PHE A 127 -14.23 2.36 -14.48
N LYS A 128 -15.51 2.77 -14.53
CA LYS A 128 -16.01 3.95 -13.80
C LYS A 128 -15.89 3.74 -12.29
N ILE A 129 -16.20 2.54 -11.80
CA ILE A 129 -16.10 2.22 -10.36
C ILE A 129 -14.65 2.23 -9.90
N VAL A 130 -13.73 1.58 -10.63
CA VAL A 130 -12.30 1.59 -10.32
C VAL A 130 -11.74 3.03 -10.36
N LEU A 131 -12.12 3.82 -11.36
CA LEU A 131 -11.69 5.22 -11.46
C LEU A 131 -12.18 6.05 -10.26
N LEU A 132 -13.46 5.98 -9.94
CA LEU A 132 -14.05 6.75 -8.83
C LEU A 132 -13.48 6.32 -7.48
N THR A 133 -13.28 5.02 -7.27
CA THR A 133 -12.66 4.50 -6.04
C THR A 133 -11.20 4.92 -5.91
N ARG A 134 -10.42 4.98 -7.00
CA ARG A 134 -9.06 5.53 -6.98
C ARG A 134 -9.01 7.03 -6.72
N LEU A 135 -10.03 7.78 -7.11
CA LEU A 135 -10.13 9.22 -6.78
C LEU A 135 -10.57 9.47 -5.34
N SER A 136 -11.38 8.55 -4.78
CA SER A 136 -12.06 8.71 -3.49
C SER A 136 -11.12 8.88 -2.28
N HIS A 137 -9.86 8.46 -2.34
CA HIS A 137 -8.86 8.49 -1.23
C HIS A 137 -9.28 7.81 0.10
N ILE A 138 -10.55 7.45 0.27
CA ILE A 138 -11.11 6.81 1.47
C ILE A 138 -10.72 5.34 1.56
N ILE A 139 -10.53 4.68 0.42
CA ILE A 139 -10.20 3.24 0.37
C ILE A 139 -8.68 3.12 0.19
N PRO A 140 -7.96 2.43 1.10
CA PRO A 140 -6.53 2.25 0.98
C PRO A 140 -6.20 1.45 -0.27
N PHE A 141 -5.16 1.88 -1.01
CA PHE A 141 -4.84 1.33 -2.33
C PHE A 141 -4.60 -0.19 -2.32
N ASN A 142 -4.03 -0.74 -1.24
CA ASN A 142 -3.85 -2.18 -1.08
C ASN A 142 -5.17 -2.94 -1.10
N LEU A 143 -6.25 -2.39 -0.53
CA LEU A 143 -7.58 -3.02 -0.59
C LEU A 143 -8.24 -2.90 -1.97
N LEU A 144 -7.78 -1.97 -2.81
CA LEU A 144 -8.28 -1.80 -4.18
C LEU A 144 -7.55 -2.69 -5.20
N ASN A 145 -6.34 -3.13 -4.87
CA ASN A 145 -5.47 -3.97 -5.69
C ASN A 145 -5.83 -5.45 -5.52
#